data_AF-A0A945JUD6-F1
#
_entry.id   AF-A0A945JUD6-F1
#
_cell.length_a   1.000
_cell.length_b   1.000
_cell.length_c   1.000
_cell.angle_alpha   90.00
_cell.angle_beta   90.00
_cell.angle_gamma   90.00
#
_symmetry.space_group_name_H-M   'P 1'
#
loop_
_entity.id
_entity.type
_entity.pdbx_description
1 polymer ?
#
loop_
_entity_poly.entity_id
_entity_poly.type
_entity_poly.pdbx_seq_one_letter_code
_entity_poly.pdbx_strand_id
1 'polypeptide(L)' 'MWFNVWFIIWPKQQIALGMVEADAAAKAAAGRTAMLFSRTNTMLSIPMLYAMVSAQNLF' A
#
# COMPACT_ATOMS: atom_id res chain seq x y z
N MET A 1 2.88 8.89 -0.32
CA MET A 1 2.11 7.78 -0.93
C MET A 1 3.00 6.82 -1.71
N TRP A 2 3.74 7.31 -2.72
CA TRP A 2 4.60 6.46 -3.55
C TRP A 2 5.60 5.61 -2.75
N PHE A 3 6.18 6.14 -1.66
CA PHE A 3 7.13 5.42 -0.82
C PHE A 3 6.55 4.12 -0.22
N ASN A 4 5.34 4.17 0.37
CA ASN A 4 4.69 2.99 0.96
C ASN A 4 4.43 1.90 -0.10
N VAL A 5 4.10 2.30 -1.33
CA VAL A 5 3.85 1.38 -2.44
C VAL A 5 5.13 0.69 -2.88
N TRP A 6 6.17 1.46 -3.19
CA TRP A 6 7.39 0.93 -3.82
C TRP A 6 8.31 0.19 -2.85
N PHE A 7 8.40 0.62 -1.59
CA PHE A 7 9.38 0.06 -0.65
C PHE A 7 8.77 -0.95 0.34
N ILE A 8 7.45 -0.96 0.53
CA ILE A 8 6.80 -1.84 1.51
C ILE A 8 5.79 -2.78 0.85
N ILE A 9 4.79 -2.24 0.16
CA ILE A 9 3.70 -3.05 -0.41
C ILE A 9 4.23 -3.93 -1.54
N TRP A 10 4.96 -3.37 -2.51
CA TRP A 10 5.40 -4.09 -3.69
C TRP A 10 6.32 -5.28 -3.38
N PRO A 11 7.40 -5.14 -2.58
CA PRO A 11 8.24 -6.29 -2.22
C PRO A 11 7.47 -7.40 -1.49
N LYS A 12 6.49 -7.04 -0.64
CA LYS A 12 5.66 -8.03 0.06
C LYS A 12 4.64 -8.68 -0.86
N GLN A 13 4.13 -7.96 -1.87
CA GLN A 13 3.29 -8.55 -2.91
C GLN A 13 4.08 -9.53 -3.79
N GLN A 14 5.33 -9.24 -4.14
CA GLN A 14 6.18 -10.17 -4.91
C GLN A 14 6.36 -11.51 -4.17
N ILE A 15 6.55 -11.47 -2.86
CA ILE A 15 6.61 -12.68 -2.02
C ILE A 15 5.25 -13.40 -2.00
N ALA A 16 4.16 -12.68 -1.75
CA ALA A 16 2.81 -13.26 -1.67
C ALA A 16 2.34 -13.88 -3.00
N LEU A 17 2.71 -13.28 -4.13
CA LEU A 17 2.39 -13.74 -5.49
C LEU A 17 3.32 -14.88 -5.95
N GLY A 18 4.33 -15.25 -5.16
CA GLY A 18 5.27 -16.30 -5.50
C GLY A 18 6.28 -15.91 -6.57
N MET A 19 6.49 -14.61 -6.81
CA MET A 19 7.58 -14.10 -7.66
C MET A 19 8.95 -14.28 -6.99
N VAL A 20 8.95 -14.50 -5.68
CA VAL A 20 10.12 -14.84 -4.86
C VAL A 20 9.82 -16.15 -4.13
N GLU A 21 10.78 -17.09 -4.12
CA GLU A 21 10.66 -18.31 -3.32
C GLU A 21 10.59 -17.97 -1.83
N ALA A 22 9.52 -18.45 -1.19
CA ALA A 22 9.26 -18.27 0.22
C ALA A 22 8.35 -19.40 0.71
N ASP A 23 8.46 -19.77 1.97
CA ASP A 23 7.59 -20.78 2.58
C ASP A 23 6.13 -20.28 2.63
N ALA A 24 5.20 -21.20 2.87
CA ALA A 24 3.77 -20.87 2.93
C ALA A 24 3.46 -19.85 4.05
N ALA A 25 4.19 -19.91 5.17
CA ALA A 25 4.00 -18.99 6.29
C ALA A 25 4.45 -17.57 5.96
N ALA A 26 5.58 -17.39 5.28
CA ALA A 26 6.09 -16.10 4.83
C ALA A 26 5.21 -15.50 3.73
N LYS A 27 4.65 -16.31 2.83
CA LYS A 27 3.66 -15.84 1.85
C LYS A 27 2.42 -15.27 2.53
N ALA A 28 1.89 -15.97 3.54
CA ALA A 28 0.73 -15.49 4.30
C ALA A 28 1.05 -14.21 5.10
N ALA A 29 2.22 -14.15 5.75
CA ALA A 29 2.66 -12.97 6.50
C ALA A 29 2.91 -11.76 5.57
N ALA A 30 3.49 -11.99 4.39
CA ALA A 30 3.73 -10.96 3.39
C ALA A 30 2.41 -10.42 2.82
N GLY A 31 1.45 -11.30 2.50
CA GLY A 31 0.11 -10.91 2.06
C GLY A 31 -0.62 -10.05 3.10
N ARG A 32 -0.57 -10.44 4.38
CA ARG A 32 -1.17 -9.64 5.47
C ARG A 32 -0.51 -8.27 5.60
N THR A 33 0.82 -8.21 5.51
CA THR A 33 1.57 -6.94 5.60
C THR A 33 1.22 -6.02 4.44
N ALA A 34 1.21 -6.55 3.21
CA ALA A 34 0.81 -5.80 2.02
C ALA A 34 -0.63 -5.26 2.16
N MET A 35 -1.58 -6.07 2.65
CA MET A 35 -2.96 -5.63 2.85
C MET A 35 -3.08 -4.50 3.88
N LEU A 36 -2.41 -4.61 5.03
CA LEU A 36 -2.44 -3.59 6.07
C LEU A 36 -1.85 -2.26 5.58
N PHE A 37 -0.70 -2.30 4.91
CA PHE A 37 -0.09 -1.10 4.36
C PHE A 37 -0.90 -0.50 3.21
N SER A 38 -1.55 -1.32 2.37
CA SER A 38 -2.48 -0.83 1.35
C SER A 38 -3.65 -0.07 1.98
N ARG A 39 -4.23 -0.56 3.08
CA ARG A 39 -5.31 0.13 3.81
C ARG A 39 -4.85 1.45 4.39
N THR A 40 -3.68 1.47 5.04
CA THR A 40 -3.09 2.72 5.55
C THR A 40 -2.82 3.70 4.42
N ASN A 41 -2.34 3.23 3.26
CA ASN A 41 -2.13 4.06 2.09
C ASN A 41 -3.47 4.66 1.59
N THR A 42 -4.54 3.87 1.50
CA THR A 42 -5.87 4.39 1.15
C THR A 42 -6.38 5.44 2.16
N MET A 43 -6.15 5.25 3.46
CA MET A 43 -6.53 6.24 4.47
C MET A 43 -5.75 7.55 4.28
N LEU A 44 -4.45 7.46 3.99
CA LEU A 44 -3.60 8.64 3.74
C LEU A 44 -3.94 9.37 2.43
N SER A 45 -4.66 8.74 1.49
CA SER A 45 -5.19 9.47 0.32
C SER A 45 -6.38 10.38 0.64
N ILE A 46 -7.07 10.20 1.77
CA ILE A 46 -8.24 11.02 2.13
C ILE A 46 -7.84 12.49 2.34
N PRO A 47 -6.83 12.84 3.17
CA PRO A 47 -6.41 14.23 3.33
C PRO A 47 -5.89 14.87 2.04
N MET A 48 -5.20 14.09 1.20
CA MET A 48 -4.72 14.57 -0.11
C MET A 48 -5.89 14.93 -1.02
N LEU A 49 -6.86 14.02 -1.17
CA LEU A 49 -8.05 14.26 -1.98
C LEU A 49 -8.85 15.44 -1.45
N TYR A 50 -8.98 15.56 -0.12
CA TYR A 50 -9.62 16.71 0.51
C TYR A 50 -8.92 18.02 0.13
N ALA A 51 -7.59 18.09 0.25
CA ALA A 51 -6.82 19.29 -0.11
C ALA A 51 -6.94 19.64 -1.61
N MET A 52 -6.97 18.64 -2.49
CA MET A 52 -7.17 18.85 -3.93
C MET A 52 -8.56 19.41 -4.24
N VAL A 53 -9.60 18.81 -3.64
CA VAL A 53 -10.99 19.27 -3.79
C VAL A 53 -11.17 20.67 -3.21
N SER A 54 -10.60 20.95 -2.04
CA SER A 54 -10.66 22.27 -1.44
C SER A 54 -9.96 23.31 -2.31
N ALA A 55 -8.77 23.01 -2.86
CA ALA A 55 -8.05 23.92 -3.76
C ALA A 55 -8.82 24.20 -5.05
N GLN A 56 -9.56 23.23 -5.59
CA GLN A 56 -10.36 23.39 -6.81
C GLN A 56 -11.67 24.19 -6.59
N ASN A 57 -12.25 24.16 -5.39
CA ASN A 57 -13.57 24.74 -5.13
C ASN A 57 -13.53 26.02 -4.27
N LEU A 58 -12.40 26.32 -3.61
CA LEU A 58 -12.20 27.53 -2.80
C LEU A 58 -11.41 28.63 -3.53
N PHE A 59 -10.81 28.31 -4.68
CA PHE A 59 -10.10 29.25 -5.57
C PHE A 59 -10.61 29.07 -7.00
#